data_AF-G1KGQ0-F1
#
_entry.id   AF-G1KGQ0-F1
#
_cell.length_a   1.000
_cell.length_b   1.000
_cell.length_c   1.000
_cell.angle_alpha   90.00
_cell.angle_beta   90.00
_cell.angle_gamma   90.00
#
_symmetry.space_group_name_H-M   'P 1'
#
loop_
_entity.id
_entity.type
_entity.pdbx_description
1 polymer ?
#
loop_
_entity_poly.entity_id
_entity_poly.type
_entity_poly.pdbx_seq_one_letter_code
_entity_poly.pdbx_strand_id
1 'polypeptide(L)'
;MALNRNHSEGGGVIVNNSESVLMTYDHIEVTFHDMEHMPDAFKGTKKGSVFMTPYRIIFVSKGKDPMQSFMMPFYLMKDCEIKQPVFGANYIKGVVKAEAGGGWEGSATFKMAFSAGGAIEFGQRMLQVASQASRGEVPNGAYGYSYMPNGGYTFPPLATNGMYSPAPPSGYPYPPPPPGEL
;
A
#
# COMPACT_ATOMS: atom_id res chain seq x y z
N MET A 1 8.67 1.68 -0.56
CA MET A 1 8.54 0.51 0.34
C MET A 1 8.88 0.90 1.78
N ALA A 2 8.26 0.27 2.79
CA ALA A 2 8.59 0.52 4.20
C ALA A 2 8.24 -0.65 5.13
N LEU A 3 9.17 -0.99 6.02
CA LEU A 3 8.98 -1.86 7.17
C LEU A 3 8.77 -1.01 8.44
N ASN A 4 7.84 -1.40 9.31
CA ASN A 4 7.60 -0.79 10.63
C ASN A 4 7.23 0.72 10.60
N ARG A 5 6.55 1.23 9.55
CA ARG A 5 6.20 2.66 9.42
C ARG A 5 4.72 2.98 9.16
N ASN A 6 3.85 1.99 9.00
CA ASN A 6 2.45 2.19 8.56
C ASN A 6 1.41 1.65 9.55
N HIS A 7 1.70 1.71 10.85
CA HIS A 7 0.80 1.26 11.92
C HIS A 7 0.66 2.31 13.03
N SER A 8 -0.50 2.33 13.71
CA SER A 8 -0.72 3.09 14.94
C SER A 8 -0.52 2.20 16.17
N GLU A 9 -0.33 2.81 17.36
CA GLU A 9 -0.18 2.09 18.62
C GLU A 9 -1.40 1.20 18.97
N GLY A 10 -2.57 1.52 18.41
CA GLY A 10 -3.80 0.73 18.54
C GLY A 10 -3.96 -0.41 17.55
N GLY A 11 -2.96 -0.69 16.71
CA GLY A 11 -3.02 -1.74 15.68
C GLY A 11 -3.79 -1.34 14.41
N GLY A 12 -4.05 -0.05 14.22
CA GLY A 12 -4.64 0.48 12.98
C GLY A 12 -3.59 0.74 11.90
N VAL A 13 -4.03 0.90 10.65
CA VAL A 13 -3.16 1.28 9.54
C VAL A 13 -2.99 2.81 9.48
N ILE A 14 -1.77 3.28 9.21
CA ILE A 14 -1.50 4.68 8.89
C ILE A 14 -1.27 4.83 7.39
N VAL A 15 -2.17 5.59 6.76
CA VAL A 15 -2.19 5.90 5.33
C VAL A 15 -2.08 7.42 5.17
N ASN A 16 -1.49 7.90 4.07
CA ASN A 16 -1.38 9.34 3.81
C ASN A 16 -2.79 9.93 3.59
N ASN A 17 -3.02 11.18 3.99
CA ASN A 17 -4.32 11.86 3.86
C ASN A 17 -4.79 11.98 2.40
N SER A 18 -3.90 11.82 1.42
CA SER A 18 -4.22 11.83 -0.01
C SER A 18 -4.49 10.45 -0.60
N GLU A 19 -4.61 9.41 0.22
CA GLU A 19 -4.73 8.01 -0.21
C GLU A 19 -5.84 7.32 0.58
N SER A 20 -6.79 6.69 -0.12
CA SER A 20 -7.87 5.94 0.51
C SER A 20 -7.56 4.44 0.60
N VAL A 21 -8.15 3.79 1.60
CA VAL A 21 -8.19 2.33 1.67
C VAL A 21 -9.33 1.84 0.78
N LEU A 22 -8.99 1.00 -0.21
CA LEU A 22 -9.93 0.41 -1.15
C LEU A 22 -10.61 -0.85 -0.59
N MET A 23 -9.85 -1.64 0.16
CA MET A 23 -10.29 -2.96 0.64
C MET A 23 -9.46 -3.38 1.85
N THR A 24 -10.09 -4.07 2.81
CA THR A 24 -9.43 -4.57 4.02
C THR A 24 -9.87 -6.00 4.31
N TYR A 25 -8.94 -6.84 4.75
CA TYR A 25 -9.24 -8.17 5.28
C TYR A 25 -8.47 -8.42 6.58
N ASP A 26 -9.15 -9.07 7.53
CA ASP A 26 -8.57 -9.55 8.79
C ASP A 26 -8.22 -11.04 8.72
N HIS A 27 -7.58 -11.54 9.78
CA HIS A 27 -7.20 -12.95 9.92
C HIS A 27 -6.28 -13.44 8.79
N ILE A 28 -5.39 -12.55 8.36
CA ILE A 28 -4.40 -12.82 7.34
C ILE A 28 -3.16 -13.42 8.01
N GLU A 29 -2.64 -14.48 7.41
CA GLU A 29 -1.34 -15.05 7.77
C GLU A 29 -0.33 -14.80 6.65
N VAL A 30 0.77 -14.12 6.96
CA VAL A 30 1.86 -13.83 6.01
C VAL A 30 3.12 -14.58 6.40
N THR A 31 3.74 -15.25 5.43
CA THR A 31 5.10 -15.82 5.58
C THR A 31 6.02 -15.29 4.48
N PHE A 32 7.31 -15.24 4.78
CA PHE A 32 8.35 -14.78 3.87
C PHE A 32 9.41 -15.87 3.69
N HIS A 33 9.87 -16.03 2.45
CA HIS A 33 10.84 -17.04 2.03
C HIS A 33 11.83 -16.43 1.04
N ASP A 34 12.85 -17.21 0.68
CA ASP A 34 13.83 -16.86 -0.37
C ASP A 34 14.57 -15.54 -0.13
N MET A 35 14.84 -15.22 1.14
CA MET A 35 15.65 -14.07 1.54
C MET A 35 17.09 -14.53 1.80
N GLU A 36 18.07 -13.82 1.23
CA GLU A 36 19.49 -14.11 1.44
C GLU A 36 19.88 -13.98 2.93
N HIS A 37 19.39 -12.91 3.56
CA HIS A 37 19.48 -12.69 5.00
C HIS A 37 18.07 -12.42 5.51
N MET A 38 17.60 -13.19 6.50
CA MET A 38 16.25 -13.06 7.05
C MET A 38 16.27 -12.32 8.41
N PRO A 39 15.88 -11.04 8.47
CA PRO A 39 15.73 -10.30 9.71
C PRO A 39 14.61 -10.89 10.59
N ASP A 40 14.66 -10.63 11.90
CA ASP A 40 13.64 -11.12 12.86
C ASP A 40 12.22 -10.67 12.50
N ALA A 41 12.09 -9.48 11.91
CA ALA A 41 10.83 -8.97 11.39
C ALA A 41 10.19 -9.90 10.35
N PHE A 42 10.96 -10.72 9.61
CA PHE A 42 10.43 -11.60 8.57
C PHE A 42 10.33 -13.07 9.02
N LYS A 43 10.84 -13.42 10.20
CA LYS A 43 10.84 -14.81 10.69
C LYS A 43 9.44 -15.28 11.12
N GLY A 44 9.11 -16.51 10.73
CA GLY A 44 7.87 -17.18 11.15
C GLY A 44 6.60 -16.64 10.48
N THR A 45 5.46 -17.06 11.00
CA THR A 45 4.14 -16.66 10.48
C THR A 45 3.66 -15.39 11.17
N LYS A 46 3.33 -14.38 10.37
CA LYS A 46 2.80 -13.10 10.82
C LYS A 46 1.29 -13.13 10.72
N LYS A 47 0.59 -12.79 11.80
CA LYS A 47 -0.88 -12.74 11.81
C LYS A 47 -1.35 -11.31 11.92
N GLY A 48 -2.35 -10.92 11.15
CA GLY A 48 -2.76 -9.53 11.12
C GLY A 48 -3.86 -9.23 10.11
N SER A 49 -3.85 -7.98 9.65
CA SER A 49 -4.81 -7.44 8.69
C SER A 49 -4.07 -6.90 7.49
N VAL A 50 -4.71 -6.96 6.32
CA VAL A 50 -4.18 -6.43 5.07
C VAL A 50 -5.09 -5.33 4.55
N PHE A 51 -4.48 -4.23 4.12
CA PHE A 51 -5.13 -3.06 3.58
C PHE A 51 -4.63 -2.84 2.15
N MET A 52 -5.56 -2.72 1.21
CA MET A 52 -5.25 -2.35 -0.17
C MET A 52 -5.55 -0.88 -0.36
N THR A 53 -4.62 -0.20 -1.00
CA THR A 53 -4.75 1.19 -1.45
C THR A 53 -4.56 1.23 -2.97
N PRO A 54 -4.74 2.38 -3.63
CA PRO A 54 -4.45 2.52 -5.05
C PRO A 54 -3.01 2.18 -5.47
N TYR A 55 -2.03 2.27 -4.58
CA TYR A 55 -0.61 2.20 -4.94
C TYR A 55 0.15 1.03 -4.29
N ARG A 56 -0.41 0.47 -3.22
CA ARG A 56 0.31 -0.44 -2.34
C ARG A 56 -0.62 -1.33 -1.53
N ILE A 57 -0.05 -2.42 -1.04
CA ILE A 57 -0.61 -3.24 0.01
C ILE A 57 0.11 -2.92 1.31
N ILE A 58 -0.64 -2.81 2.40
CA ILE A 58 -0.07 -2.64 3.73
C ILE A 58 -0.58 -3.79 4.59
N PHE A 59 0.34 -4.62 5.07
CA PHE A 59 0.07 -5.59 6.12
C PHE A 59 0.34 -4.94 7.47
N VAL A 60 -0.53 -5.16 8.45
CA VAL A 60 -0.35 -4.73 9.84
C VAL A 60 -0.44 -5.96 10.73
N SER A 61 0.64 -6.27 11.45
CA SER A 61 0.70 -7.37 12.39
C SER A 61 -0.20 -7.10 13.60
N LYS A 62 -0.85 -8.15 14.11
CA LYS A 62 -1.58 -8.13 15.36
C LYS A 62 -0.63 -8.42 16.53
N GLY A 63 -0.76 -7.65 17.61
CA GLY A 63 -0.01 -7.86 18.85
C GLY A 63 1.46 -7.41 18.76
N LYS A 64 2.31 -8.01 19.60
CA LYS A 64 3.73 -7.62 19.76
C LYS A 64 4.65 -8.39 18.79
N ASP A 65 4.36 -8.33 17.49
CA ASP A 65 5.20 -8.96 16.46
C ASP A 65 6.27 -7.97 15.93
N PRO A 66 7.55 -8.35 15.78
CA PRO A 66 8.61 -7.44 15.35
C PRO A 66 8.41 -6.76 13.98
N MET A 67 7.53 -7.27 13.11
CA MET A 67 7.24 -6.67 11.80
C MET A 67 6.37 -5.42 11.89
N GLN A 68 5.47 -5.33 12.89
CA GLN A 68 4.37 -4.36 13.13
C GLN A 68 3.55 -3.93 11.90
N SER A 69 4.19 -3.41 10.85
CA SER A 69 3.61 -3.17 9.53
C SER A 69 4.59 -3.43 8.40
N PHE A 70 4.12 -3.96 7.27
CA PHE A 70 4.91 -4.11 6.06
C PHE A 70 4.15 -3.58 4.84
N MET A 71 4.73 -2.59 4.18
CA MET A 71 4.13 -1.88 3.05
C MET A 71 4.78 -2.27 1.73
N MET A 72 4.03 -2.92 0.83
CA MET A 72 4.47 -3.40 -0.48
C MET A 72 3.85 -2.56 -1.61
N PRO A 73 4.61 -1.67 -2.27
CA PRO A 73 4.15 -0.98 -3.47
C PRO A 73 4.01 -1.95 -4.65
N PHE A 74 2.98 -1.74 -5.49
CA PHE A 74 2.72 -2.64 -6.63
C PHE A 74 3.89 -2.72 -7.61
N TYR A 75 4.64 -1.62 -7.83
CA TYR A 75 5.78 -1.61 -8.75
C TYR A 75 6.98 -2.45 -8.28
N LEU A 76 7.05 -2.80 -6.99
CA LEU A 76 8.08 -3.68 -6.43
C LEU A 76 7.61 -5.14 -6.29
N MET A 77 6.33 -5.40 -6.55
CA MET A 77 5.74 -6.72 -6.51
C MET A 77 5.78 -7.38 -7.89
N LYS A 78 6.14 -8.66 -7.93
CA LYS A 78 6.21 -9.47 -9.15
C LYS A 78 5.59 -10.84 -8.92
N ASP A 79 5.29 -11.52 -10.03
CA ASP A 79 4.87 -12.92 -10.05
C ASP A 79 3.72 -13.21 -9.08
N CYS A 80 2.79 -12.25 -8.97
CA CYS A 80 1.67 -12.32 -8.05
C CYS A 80 0.58 -13.23 -8.59
N GLU A 81 0.26 -14.28 -7.85
CA GLU A 81 -0.70 -15.31 -8.25
C GLU A 81 -1.63 -15.69 -7.08
N ILE A 82 -2.89 -16.00 -7.43
CA ILE A 82 -3.88 -16.52 -6.50
C ILE A 82 -3.82 -18.04 -6.56
N LYS A 83 -3.60 -18.68 -5.43
CA LYS A 83 -3.58 -20.14 -5.29
C LYS A 83 -4.81 -20.62 -4.54
N GLN A 84 -5.49 -21.59 -5.14
CA GLN A 84 -6.70 -22.21 -4.61
C GLN A 84 -6.45 -23.71 -4.37
N PRO A 85 -5.74 -24.07 -3.28
CA PRO A 85 -5.51 -25.47 -2.96
C PRO A 85 -6.84 -26.14 -2.55
N VAL A 86 -6.97 -27.44 -2.85
CA VAL A 86 -8.13 -28.25 -2.42
C VAL A 86 -8.20 -28.36 -0.89
N PHE A 87 -7.04 -28.32 -0.23
CA PHE A 87 -6.91 -28.36 1.22
C PHE A 87 -6.18 -27.12 1.74
N GLY A 88 -6.73 -26.50 2.77
CA GLY A 88 -6.19 -25.29 3.40
C GLY A 88 -6.78 -24.00 2.83
N ALA A 89 -6.30 -22.87 3.35
CA ALA A 89 -6.78 -21.56 2.94
C ALA A 89 -6.24 -21.15 1.57
N ASN A 90 -7.08 -20.46 0.79
CA ASN A 90 -6.64 -19.77 -0.41
C ASN A 90 -5.61 -18.70 -0.03
N TYR A 91 -4.59 -18.54 -0.87
CA TYR A 91 -3.51 -17.60 -0.60
C TYR A 91 -3.04 -16.89 -1.86
N ILE A 92 -2.44 -15.73 -1.66
CA ILE A 92 -1.75 -14.97 -2.69
C ILE A 92 -0.25 -15.19 -2.47
N LYS A 93 0.45 -15.52 -3.54
CA LYS A 93 1.92 -15.64 -3.53
C LYS A 93 2.49 -14.62 -4.50
N GLY A 94 3.64 -14.04 -4.16
CA GLY A 94 4.39 -13.20 -5.07
C GLY A 94 5.80 -12.94 -4.56
N VAL A 95 6.57 -12.21 -5.34
CA VAL A 95 7.90 -11.72 -4.95
C VAL A 95 7.82 -10.23 -4.71
N VAL A 96 8.46 -9.74 -3.66
CA VAL A 96 8.63 -8.32 -3.41
C VAL A 96 10.11 -7.97 -3.32
N LYS A 97 10.50 -6.85 -3.92
CA LYS A 97 11.86 -6.32 -3.84
C LYS A 97 11.96 -5.20 -2.80
N ALA A 98 13.09 -5.16 -2.11
CA ALA A 98 13.44 -4.04 -1.26
C ALA A 98 13.71 -2.78 -2.10
N GLU A 99 13.58 -1.63 -1.44
CA GLU A 99 13.92 -0.32 -1.98
C GLU A 99 14.81 0.39 -0.97
N ALA A 100 15.69 1.28 -1.46
CA ALA A 100 16.56 2.07 -0.61
C ALA A 100 15.74 2.80 0.48
N GLY A 101 16.19 2.70 1.73
CA GLY A 101 15.49 3.32 2.88
C GLY A 101 14.22 2.60 3.34
N GLY A 102 13.90 1.43 2.76
CA GLY A 102 12.73 0.61 3.11
C GLY A 102 12.85 -0.19 4.41
N GLY A 103 14.02 -0.20 5.04
CA GLY A 103 14.27 -0.89 6.33
C GLY A 103 14.63 -2.37 6.22
N TRP A 104 14.88 -2.87 5.01
CA TRP A 104 15.37 -4.21 4.72
C TRP A 104 16.01 -4.23 3.32
N GLU A 105 16.70 -5.32 2.95
CA GLU A 105 17.45 -5.45 1.70
C GLU A 105 17.13 -6.75 0.95
N GLY A 106 17.40 -6.76 -0.36
CA GLY A 106 17.22 -7.94 -1.22
C GLY A 106 15.79 -8.11 -1.75
N SER A 107 15.31 -9.35 -1.77
CA SER A 107 13.96 -9.72 -2.18
C SER A 107 13.40 -10.82 -1.29
N ALA A 108 12.07 -10.93 -1.23
CA ALA A 108 11.39 -11.98 -0.50
C ALA A 108 10.23 -12.53 -1.31
N THR A 109 10.06 -13.85 -1.30
CA THR A 109 8.81 -14.49 -1.72
C THR A 109 7.83 -14.39 -0.56
N PHE A 110 6.73 -13.67 -0.72
CA PHE A 110 5.67 -13.61 0.28
C PHE A 110 4.56 -14.60 -0.06
N LYS A 111 3.92 -15.13 0.99
CA LYS A 111 2.68 -15.89 0.91
C LYS A 111 1.69 -15.30 1.90
N MET A 112 0.53 -14.90 1.42
CA MET A 112 -0.55 -14.30 2.20
C MET A 112 -1.78 -15.21 2.17
N ALA A 113 -2.04 -15.93 3.25
CA ALA A 113 -3.17 -16.84 3.39
C ALA A 113 -4.37 -16.13 4.03
N PHE A 114 -5.56 -16.35 3.45
CA PHE A 114 -6.82 -15.74 3.88
C PHE A 114 -7.65 -16.78 4.61
N SER A 115 -7.34 -17.00 5.89
CA SER A 115 -7.99 -18.04 6.71
C SER A 115 -9.49 -17.81 6.90
N ALA A 116 -9.95 -16.56 6.83
CA ALA A 116 -11.36 -16.19 6.92
C ALA A 116 -12.06 -16.03 5.54
N GLY A 117 -11.41 -16.41 4.45
CA GLY A 117 -11.92 -16.19 3.08
C GLY A 117 -11.53 -14.82 2.49
N GLY A 118 -11.91 -14.58 1.24
CA GLY A 118 -11.64 -13.31 0.54
C GLY A 118 -10.42 -13.28 -0.39
N ALA A 119 -9.58 -14.32 -0.40
CA ALA A 119 -8.35 -14.34 -1.23
C ALA A 119 -8.60 -14.09 -2.73
N ILE A 120 -9.71 -14.61 -3.27
CA ILE A 120 -10.02 -14.50 -4.71
C ILE A 120 -10.39 -13.05 -5.02
N GLU A 121 -11.33 -12.49 -4.28
CA GLU A 121 -11.78 -11.10 -4.45
C GLU A 121 -10.62 -10.13 -4.25
N PHE A 122 -9.87 -10.29 -3.15
CA PHE A 122 -8.71 -9.47 -2.87
C PHE A 122 -7.65 -9.61 -3.96
N GLY A 123 -7.30 -10.83 -4.37
CA GLY A 123 -6.28 -11.07 -5.37
C GLY A 123 -6.66 -10.54 -6.76
N GLN A 124 -7.91 -10.72 -7.17
CA GLN A 124 -8.41 -10.18 -8.44
C GLN A 124 -8.40 -8.65 -8.43
N ARG A 125 -8.86 -8.05 -7.32
CA ARG A 125 -8.84 -6.59 -7.16
C ARG A 125 -7.40 -6.05 -7.12
N MET A 126 -6.49 -6.74 -6.45
CA MET A 126 -5.07 -6.39 -6.37
C MET A 126 -4.44 -6.33 -7.77
N LEU A 127 -4.66 -7.34 -8.60
CA LEU A 127 -4.13 -7.38 -9.96
C LEU A 127 -4.72 -6.27 -10.84
N GLN A 128 -6.02 -6.00 -10.70
CA GLN A 128 -6.69 -4.88 -11.40
C GLN A 128 -6.07 -3.54 -11.01
N VAL A 129 -5.95 -3.26 -9.70
CA VAL A 129 -5.41 -2.00 -9.18
C VAL A 129 -3.94 -1.84 -9.55
N ALA A 130 -3.13 -2.90 -9.43
CA ALA A 130 -1.73 -2.88 -9.85
C ALA A 130 -1.57 -2.53 -11.34
N SER A 131 -2.45 -3.07 -12.19
CA SER A 131 -2.48 -2.74 -13.62
C SER A 131 -2.92 -1.30 -13.90
N GLN A 132 -3.76 -0.70 -13.07
CA GLN A 132 -4.18 0.70 -13.22
C GLN A 132 -3.07 1.64 -12.76
N ALA A 133 -2.46 1.34 -11.62
CA ALA A 133 -1.34 2.11 -11.06
C ALA A 133 -0.14 2.16 -12.01
N SER A 134 0.16 1.06 -12.72
CA SER A 134 1.24 1.05 -13.72
C SER A 134 0.97 1.93 -14.95
N ARG A 135 -0.30 2.25 -15.23
CA ARG A 135 -0.73 3.19 -16.29
C ARG A 135 -0.97 4.61 -15.79
N GLY A 136 -0.79 4.87 -14.49
CA GLY A 136 -1.11 6.17 -13.87
C GLY A 136 -2.61 6.45 -13.75
N GLU A 137 -3.45 5.41 -13.86
CA GLU A 137 -4.90 5.50 -13.71
C GLU A 137 -5.32 5.48 -12.24
N VAL A 138 -6.40 6.17 -11.91
CA VAL A 138 -6.99 6.18 -10.57
C VAL A 138 -8.02 5.05 -10.46
N PRO A 139 -7.87 4.10 -9.51
CA PRO A 139 -8.84 3.04 -9.30
C PRO A 139 -10.20 3.55 -8.81
N ASN A 140 -11.28 2.87 -9.20
CA ASN A 140 -12.62 3.20 -8.69
C ASN A 140 -12.70 3.03 -7.16
N GLY A 141 -13.28 4.00 -6.45
CA GLY A 141 -13.27 4.07 -4.97
C GLY A 141 -12.00 4.69 -4.38
N ALA A 142 -11.02 5.06 -5.20
CA ALA A 142 -9.92 5.90 -4.79
C ALA A 142 -10.36 7.37 -4.79
N TYR A 143 -10.16 8.05 -3.66
CA TYR A 143 -10.20 9.52 -3.59
C TYR A 143 -8.78 9.98 -3.29
N GLY A 144 -8.20 10.83 -4.14
CA GLY A 144 -6.81 11.28 -3.99
C GLY A 144 -6.09 11.52 -5.31
N TYR A 145 -4.92 12.14 -5.21
CA TYR A 145 -4.07 12.48 -6.36
C TYR A 145 -3.36 11.24 -6.92
N SER A 146 -3.20 11.17 -8.25
CA SER A 146 -2.45 10.08 -8.91
C SER A 146 -0.98 10.12 -8.48
N TYR A 147 -0.46 9.00 -7.98
CA TYR A 147 0.95 8.86 -7.63
C TYR A 147 1.79 8.52 -8.87
N MET A 148 2.78 9.34 -9.19
CA MET A 148 3.78 9.03 -10.23
C MET A 148 4.94 8.22 -9.64
N PRO A 149 5.56 7.32 -10.43
CA PRO A 149 6.69 6.50 -9.98
C PRO A 149 7.89 7.29 -9.42
N ASN A 150 8.00 8.58 -9.76
CA ASN A 150 9.08 9.47 -9.31
C ASN A 150 8.74 10.29 -8.05
N GLY A 151 7.72 9.89 -7.28
CA GLY A 151 7.32 10.56 -6.03
C GLY A 151 6.52 11.85 -6.20
N GLY A 152 6.13 12.18 -7.44
CA GLY A 152 5.28 13.34 -7.74
C GLY A 152 3.79 12.99 -7.68
N TYR A 153 2.97 13.92 -7.20
CA TYR A 153 1.51 13.83 -7.25
C TYR A 153 1.00 14.53 -8.52
N THR A 154 0.09 13.89 -9.27
CA THR A 154 -0.60 14.55 -10.39
C THR A 154 -2.08 14.75 -10.07
N PHE A 155 -2.59 15.91 -10.46
CA PHE A 155 -4.00 16.22 -10.38
C PHE A 155 -4.73 15.40 -11.45
N PRO A 156 -5.78 14.64 -11.11
CA PRO A 156 -6.62 14.05 -12.14
C PRO A 156 -7.21 15.17 -12.99
N PRO A 157 -7.17 15.07 -14.34
CA PRO A 157 -7.81 16.05 -15.20
C PRO A 157 -9.31 16.09 -14.86
N LEU A 158 -9.82 17.29 -14.59
CA LEU A 158 -11.24 17.51 -14.35
C LEU A 158 -12.01 17.01 -15.59
N ALA A 159 -12.87 16.02 -15.40
CA ALA A 159 -13.76 15.57 -16.46
C ALA A 159 -14.62 16.76 -16.91
N THR A 160 -14.43 17.19 -18.15
CA THR A 160 -15.15 18.27 -18.81
C THR A 160 -16.60 17.84 -19.10
N ASN A 161 -17.42 17.68 -18.07
CA ASN A 161 -18.87 17.60 -18.23
C ASN A 161 -19.50 18.76 -17.48
N GLY A 162 -19.95 19.73 -18.26
CA GLY A 162 -20.35 21.04 -17.81
C GLY A 162 -21.48 20.99 -16.78
N MET A 163 -21.22 21.54 -15.61
CA MET A 163 -22.23 22.17 -14.76
C MET A 163 -21.49 23.02 -13.71
N TYR A 164 -21.94 24.26 -13.57
CA TYR A 164 -21.36 25.32 -12.75
C TYR A 164 -20.98 24.86 -11.32
N SER A 165 -19.79 25.25 -10.88
CA SER A 165 -19.45 25.45 -9.47
C SER A 165 -18.45 26.60 -9.36
N PRO A 166 -18.56 27.51 -8.38
CA PRO A 166 -17.72 28.70 -8.34
C PRO A 166 -16.27 28.31 -8.07
N ALA A 167 -15.36 28.84 -8.88
CA ALA A 167 -13.92 28.74 -8.65
C ALA A 167 -13.58 29.33 -7.26
N PRO A 168 -12.65 28.71 -6.50
CA PRO A 168 -12.09 29.37 -5.32
C PRO A 168 -11.32 30.63 -5.76
N PRO A 169 -11.40 31.75 -5.01
CA PRO A 169 -10.72 32.98 -5.38
C PRO A 169 -9.21 32.78 -5.54
N SER A 170 -8.69 33.18 -6.69
CA SER A 170 -7.28 33.28 -6.99
C SER A 170 -6.59 34.32 -6.10
N GLY A 171 -5.54 33.90 -5.40
CA GLY A 171 -4.46 34.76 -4.94
C GLY A 171 -4.67 35.42 -3.57
N TYR A 172 -4.08 34.83 -2.53
CA TYR A 172 -3.58 35.62 -1.41
C TYR A 172 -2.11 35.95 -1.69
N PRO A 173 -1.74 37.21 -1.94
CA PRO A 173 -0.34 37.61 -1.92
C PRO A 173 0.19 37.45 -0.49
N TYR A 174 1.24 36.64 -0.33
CA TYR A 174 2.00 36.61 0.91
C TYR A 174 2.55 38.02 1.20
N PRO A 175 2.37 38.56 2.42
CA PRO A 175 3.06 39.78 2.80
C PRO A 175 4.58 39.51 2.89
N PRO A 176 5.44 40.46 2.48
CA PRO A 176 6.88 40.29 2.55
C PRO A 176 7.37 40.16 4.01
N PRO A 177 8.46 39.41 4.25
CA PRO A 177 9.02 39.25 5.58
C PRO A 177 9.58 40.57 6.13
N PRO A 178 9.51 40.80 7.46
CA PRO A 178 10.03 42.01 8.08
C PRO A 178 11.57 42.10 7.96
N PRO A 179 12.15 43.31 7.81
CA PRO A 179 13.60 43.49 7.79
C PRO A 179 14.22 43.06 9.12
N GLY A 180 15.27 42.24 9.06
CA GLY A 180 16.09 41.91 10.21
C GLY A 180 16.98 43.10 10.59
N GLU A 181 16.96 43.48 11.86
CA GLU A 181 17.94 44.40 12.44
C GLU A 181 18.94 43.62 13.30
N LEU A 182 20.20 44.09 13.23
CA LEU A 182 21.41 43.59 13.88
C LEU A 182 21.41 43.78 15.40
#